data_AF-A0A816DUT7-F1
#
_entry.id   AF-A0A816DUT7-F1
#
_cell.length_a   1.000
_cell.length_b   1.000
_cell.length_c   1.000
_cell.angle_alpha   90.00
_cell.angle_beta   90.00
_cell.angle_gamma   90.00
#
_symmetry.space_group_name_H-M   'P 1'
#
loop_
_entity.id
_entity.type
_entity.pdbx_description
1 polymer ?
#
loop_
_entity_poly.entity_id
_entity_poly.type
_entity_poly.pdbx_seq_one_letter_code
_entity_poly.pdbx_strand_id
1 'polypeptide(L)'
;MSEGLITSFRKDDRHPVKVLTVSSSSAIEQINAQSDHSRLQQIMGLFSQYYSKKVLENPAAWREYFRKIAINPIVFYQESAVLFYEDIKYDQEPSAVQPIHGDLHCHNFHYCYNSNDQPLYEVKSHKNIYGPFTWDLKRLLASISLVAYMKGFSDDESVMVLNAFNKQYIETVNTFETKRKQTLIKQLSIDTSTRNTKGIIKPSLLRAASINVCTAHTNCNNEFIPVDWNAIEDVLVMTDLVEQLAKITAKMHLHPLQVNDKNQSVKLAINSVEQQQLLNGITKFAMNYAELTLRDHRLFFTTFRNTNVFS
;
A
#
# COMPACT_ATOMS: atom_id res chain seq x y z
N MET A 1 -9.49 -9.50 -9.84
CA MET A 1 -8.83 -10.60 -10.59
C MET A 1 -7.41 -10.84 -10.08
N SER A 2 -7.23 -11.39 -8.86
CA SER A 2 -5.89 -11.50 -8.22
C SER A 2 -5.73 -12.66 -7.22
N GLU A 3 -6.61 -13.65 -7.22
CA GLU A 3 -6.71 -14.65 -6.12
C GLU A 3 -5.55 -15.67 -6.06
N GLY A 4 -4.70 -15.76 -7.09
CA GLY A 4 -3.88 -16.95 -7.30
C GLY A 4 -2.53 -17.06 -6.59
N LEU A 5 -1.89 -15.95 -6.18
CA LEU A 5 -0.48 -16.04 -5.73
C LEU A 5 -0.14 -15.26 -4.45
N ILE A 6 -0.91 -14.25 -4.07
CA ILE A 6 -0.65 -13.58 -2.80
C ILE A 6 -1.10 -14.44 -1.59
N THR A 7 -1.79 -15.55 -1.87
CA THR A 7 -2.19 -16.58 -0.91
C THR A 7 -1.08 -17.59 -0.58
N SER A 8 0.10 -17.53 -1.23
CA SER A 8 1.19 -18.48 -0.97
C SER A 8 2.05 -18.16 0.25
N PHE A 9 1.92 -16.97 0.85
CA PHE A 9 2.57 -16.65 2.13
C PHE A 9 1.78 -17.27 3.28
N ARG A 10 2.04 -18.56 3.54
CA ARG A 10 1.42 -19.29 4.65
C ARG A 10 1.96 -18.78 5.99
N LYS A 11 1.10 -18.81 7.00
CA LYS A 11 1.33 -18.40 8.40
C LYS A 11 2.58 -19.02 9.07
N ASP A 12 3.19 -20.05 8.48
CA ASP A 12 4.29 -20.83 9.08
C ASP A 12 5.70 -20.45 8.63
N ASP A 13 5.88 -19.50 7.69
CA ASP A 13 7.22 -19.02 7.30
C ASP A 13 7.80 -18.03 8.33
N ARG A 14 7.96 -18.49 9.57
CA ARG A 14 8.62 -17.78 10.67
C ARG A 14 10.13 -17.76 10.43
N HIS A 15 10.61 -16.80 9.64
CA HIS A 15 12.04 -16.50 9.60
C HIS A 15 12.41 -15.61 10.80
N PRO A 16 13.49 -15.93 11.53
CA PRO A 16 13.95 -15.11 12.64
C PRO A 16 14.36 -13.73 12.12
N VAL A 17 13.89 -12.67 12.80
CA VAL A 17 14.28 -11.29 12.54
C VAL A 17 15.80 -11.17 12.71
N LYS A 18 16.53 -11.04 11.59
CA LYS A 18 17.96 -10.73 11.62
C LYS A 18 18.14 -9.21 11.65
N VAL A 19 18.98 -8.77 12.57
CA VAL A 19 19.43 -7.38 12.71
C VAL A 19 20.09 -6.92 11.41
N LEU A 20 19.75 -5.71 10.98
CA LEU A 20 20.21 -5.09 9.74
C LEU A 20 21.75 -4.98 9.73
N THR A 21 22.41 -5.67 8.80
CA THR A 21 23.82 -5.44 8.46
C THR A 21 23.92 -4.69 7.12
N VAL A 22 24.73 -3.65 7.11
CA VAL A 22 24.74 -2.54 6.13
C VAL A 22 25.52 -2.88 4.84
N SER A 23 25.42 -4.09 4.28
CA SER A 23 26.36 -4.45 3.18
C SER A 23 25.84 -5.34 2.04
N SER A 24 24.55 -5.29 1.70
CA SER A 24 24.06 -5.87 0.45
C SER A 24 23.35 -4.81 -0.37
N SER A 25 23.75 -4.64 -1.64
CA SER A 25 23.03 -3.79 -2.60
C SER A 25 21.53 -4.11 -2.55
N SER A 26 20.66 -3.10 -2.51
CA SER A 26 19.20 -3.34 -2.47
C SER A 26 18.76 -4.16 -3.69
N ALA A 27 17.66 -4.93 -3.60
CA ALA A 27 17.18 -5.73 -4.73
C ALA A 27 17.01 -4.88 -6.02
N ILE A 28 16.64 -3.60 -5.85
CA ILE A 28 16.49 -2.64 -6.95
C ILE A 28 17.82 -2.28 -7.61
N GLU A 29 18.91 -2.14 -6.85
CA GLU A 29 20.24 -1.90 -7.41
C GLU A 29 20.70 -3.07 -8.28
N GLN A 30 20.39 -4.30 -7.88
CA GLN A 30 20.68 -5.49 -8.67
C GLN A 30 19.85 -5.54 -9.96
N ILE A 31 18.57 -5.16 -9.90
CA ILE A 31 17.69 -5.08 -11.07
C ILE A 31 18.17 -3.99 -12.05
N ASN A 32 18.56 -2.82 -11.52
CA ASN A 32 19.07 -1.72 -12.33
C ASN A 32 20.39 -2.06 -13.03
N ALA A 33 21.22 -2.93 -12.46
CA ALA A 33 22.43 -3.42 -13.10
C ALA A 33 22.17 -4.41 -14.26
N GLN A 34 20.96 -4.97 -14.38
CA GLN A 34 20.63 -5.89 -15.48
C GLN A 34 20.53 -5.16 -16.82
N SER A 35 20.82 -5.87 -17.91
CA SER A 35 20.51 -5.38 -19.26
C SER A 35 19.00 -5.32 -19.51
N ASP A 36 18.57 -4.41 -20.39
CA ASP A 36 17.16 -4.29 -20.80
C ASP A 36 16.60 -5.61 -21.36
N HIS A 37 17.41 -6.39 -22.06
CA HIS A 37 17.01 -7.70 -22.56
C HIS A 37 16.74 -8.71 -21.42
N SER A 38 17.64 -8.79 -20.43
CA SER A 38 17.47 -9.67 -19.26
C SER A 38 16.23 -9.28 -18.46
N ARG A 39 16.05 -7.99 -18.18
CA ARG A 39 14.89 -7.50 -17.42
C ARG A 39 13.58 -7.78 -18.17
N LEU A 40 13.52 -7.52 -19.47
CA LEU A 40 12.35 -7.82 -20.28
C LEU A 40 12.00 -9.31 -20.25
N GLN A 41 12.98 -10.21 -20.36
CA GLN A 41 12.75 -11.66 -20.28
C GLN A 41 12.14 -12.06 -18.92
N GLN A 42 12.60 -11.45 -17.82
CA GLN A 42 12.03 -11.68 -16.49
C GLN A 42 10.57 -11.22 -16.42
N ILE A 43 10.27 -10.00 -16.88
CA ILE A 43 8.90 -9.45 -16.88
C ILE A 43 7.98 -10.35 -17.72
N MET A 44 8.40 -10.70 -18.94
CA MET A 44 7.61 -11.54 -19.85
C MET A 44 7.42 -12.95 -19.30
N GLY A 45 8.46 -13.53 -18.69
CA GLY A 45 8.40 -14.83 -18.05
C GLY A 45 7.41 -14.84 -16.88
N LEU A 46 7.48 -13.84 -16.00
CA LEU A 46 6.59 -13.70 -14.85
C LEU A 46 5.13 -13.50 -15.28
N PHE A 47 4.88 -12.61 -16.26
CA PHE A 47 3.54 -12.39 -16.78
C PHE A 47 3.00 -13.64 -17.47
N SER A 48 3.81 -14.31 -18.28
CA SER A 48 3.42 -15.57 -18.91
C SER A 48 3.07 -16.62 -17.87
N GLN A 49 3.89 -16.79 -16.83
CA GLN A 49 3.59 -17.73 -15.74
C GLN A 49 2.29 -17.38 -15.04
N TYR A 50 2.12 -16.11 -14.64
CA TYR A 50 0.99 -15.66 -13.83
C TYR A 50 -0.33 -15.63 -14.61
N TYR A 51 -0.29 -15.31 -15.91
CA TYR A 51 -1.47 -15.17 -16.75
C TYR A 51 -1.71 -16.35 -17.69
N SER A 52 -0.77 -17.29 -17.85
CA SER A 52 -0.79 -18.43 -18.80
C SER A 52 -2.14 -19.14 -18.89
N LYS A 53 -2.68 -19.59 -17.75
CA LYS A 53 -3.96 -20.32 -17.71
C LYS A 53 -5.09 -19.49 -18.32
N LYS A 54 -5.16 -18.21 -17.97
CA LYS A 54 -6.20 -17.30 -18.48
C LYS A 54 -5.95 -16.91 -19.95
N VAL A 55 -4.68 -16.79 -20.36
CA VAL A 55 -4.30 -16.52 -21.76
C VAL A 55 -4.75 -17.67 -22.66
N LEU A 56 -4.54 -18.91 -22.23
CA LEU A 56 -4.99 -20.10 -22.95
C LEU A 56 -6.52 -20.18 -23.04
N GLU A 57 -7.25 -19.71 -22.03
CA GLU A 57 -8.72 -19.70 -22.02
C GLU A 57 -9.32 -18.64 -22.96
N ASN A 58 -8.71 -17.46 -23.13
CA ASN A 58 -9.20 -16.42 -24.05
C ASN A 58 -8.08 -15.47 -24.56
N PRO A 59 -7.34 -15.83 -25.63
CA PRO A 59 -6.22 -15.03 -26.14
C PRO A 59 -6.59 -13.61 -26.56
N ALA A 60 -7.80 -13.38 -27.07
CA ALA A 60 -8.25 -12.07 -27.54
C ALA A 60 -8.45 -11.08 -26.37
N ALA A 61 -9.10 -11.54 -25.29
CA ALA A 61 -9.27 -10.74 -24.08
C ALA A 61 -7.92 -10.36 -23.43
N TRP A 62 -6.90 -11.20 -23.59
CA TRP A 62 -5.55 -10.91 -23.08
C TRP A 62 -4.81 -9.86 -23.89
N ARG A 63 -4.99 -9.79 -25.22
CA ARG A 63 -4.45 -8.66 -25.99
C ARG A 63 -5.10 -7.34 -25.59
N GLU A 64 -6.40 -7.34 -25.33
CA GLU A 64 -7.10 -6.15 -24.83
C GLU A 64 -6.62 -5.75 -23.42
N TYR A 65 -6.45 -6.72 -22.53
CA TYR A 65 -5.86 -6.48 -21.22
C TYR A 65 -4.45 -5.88 -21.33
N PHE A 66 -3.58 -6.46 -22.15
CA PHE A 66 -2.22 -5.94 -22.30
C PHE A 66 -2.18 -4.56 -22.97
N ARG A 67 -3.10 -4.27 -23.91
CA ARG A 67 -3.30 -2.90 -24.40
C ARG A 67 -3.68 -1.94 -23.27
N LYS A 68 -4.59 -2.35 -22.38
CA LYS A 68 -5.00 -1.54 -21.22
C LYS A 68 -3.83 -1.26 -20.30
N ILE A 69 -3.02 -2.26 -19.94
CA ILE A 69 -1.87 -2.04 -19.04
C ILE A 69 -0.75 -1.23 -19.71
N ALA A 70 -0.65 -1.29 -21.05
CA ALA A 70 0.32 -0.54 -21.82
C ALA A 70 0.04 0.97 -21.91
N ILE A 71 -1.18 1.42 -21.58
CA ILE A 71 -1.64 2.82 -21.78
C ILE A 71 -0.69 3.84 -21.16
N ASN A 72 -0.27 3.63 -19.91
CA ASN A 72 0.68 4.50 -19.22
C ASN A 72 1.38 3.76 -18.07
N PRO A 73 2.51 4.30 -17.55
CA PRO A 73 3.27 3.69 -16.47
C PRO A 73 2.48 3.47 -15.17
N ILE A 74 1.54 4.37 -14.85
CA ILE A 74 0.73 4.27 -13.64
C ILE A 74 -0.19 3.05 -13.70
N VAL A 75 -0.88 2.83 -14.83
CA VAL A 75 -1.74 1.66 -15.02
C VAL A 75 -0.92 0.38 -15.05
N PHE A 76 0.24 0.40 -15.71
CA PHE A 76 1.18 -0.72 -15.69
C PHE A 76 1.54 -1.12 -14.25
N TYR A 77 1.97 -0.17 -13.43
CA TYR A 77 2.32 -0.41 -12.03
C TYR A 77 1.20 -1.03 -11.19
N GLN A 78 -0.03 -0.50 -11.35
CA GLN A 78 -1.21 -0.97 -10.63
C GLN A 78 -1.54 -2.42 -10.98
N GLU A 79 -1.50 -2.73 -12.27
CA GLU A 79 -1.89 -4.03 -12.81
C GLU A 79 -0.76 -5.06 -12.70
N SER A 80 0.49 -4.64 -12.49
CA SER A 80 1.68 -5.49 -12.36
C SER A 80 2.11 -5.74 -10.91
N ALA A 81 1.18 -5.79 -9.95
CA ALA A 81 1.50 -6.02 -8.53
C ALA A 81 2.38 -7.26 -8.29
N VAL A 82 2.23 -8.31 -9.11
CA VAL A 82 3.05 -9.53 -9.04
C VAL A 82 4.53 -9.25 -9.29
N LEU A 83 4.87 -8.34 -10.21
CA LEU A 83 6.25 -7.94 -10.51
C LEU A 83 6.88 -7.24 -9.31
N PHE A 84 6.13 -6.34 -8.67
CA PHE A 84 6.57 -5.66 -7.45
C PHE A 84 6.95 -6.65 -6.36
N TYR A 85 6.09 -7.62 -6.05
CA TYR A 85 6.38 -8.61 -5.01
C TYR A 85 7.51 -9.57 -5.40
N GLU A 86 7.62 -9.91 -6.68
CA GLU A 86 8.74 -10.73 -7.18
C GLU A 86 10.08 -10.02 -7.01
N ASP A 87 10.13 -8.70 -7.23
CA ASP A 87 11.34 -7.89 -7.11
C ASP A 87 11.80 -7.72 -5.65
N ILE A 88 10.86 -7.61 -4.70
CA ILE A 88 11.19 -7.27 -3.29
C ILE A 88 11.19 -8.46 -2.33
N LYS A 89 10.84 -9.67 -2.77
CA LYS A 89 10.65 -10.84 -1.87
C LYS A 89 11.89 -11.24 -1.05
N TYR A 90 13.08 -10.81 -1.44
CA TYR A 90 14.34 -11.08 -0.74
C TYR A 90 14.92 -9.86 -0.02
N ASP A 91 14.23 -8.71 -0.06
CA ASP A 91 14.62 -7.56 0.74
C ASP A 91 14.56 -7.92 2.23
N GLN A 92 15.53 -7.43 3.00
CA GLN A 92 15.49 -7.54 4.46
C GLN A 92 14.44 -6.56 5.00
N GLU A 93 13.61 -7.04 5.92
CA GLU A 93 12.48 -6.26 6.45
C GLU A 93 12.54 -6.17 7.99
N PRO A 94 12.33 -4.99 8.58
CA PRO A 94 12.56 -4.75 10.01
C PRO A 94 11.39 -5.23 10.90
N SER A 95 10.34 -5.80 10.31
CA SER A 95 9.09 -6.11 11.02
C SER A 95 8.58 -7.51 10.74
N ALA A 96 7.89 -8.07 11.73
CA ALA A 96 7.20 -9.34 11.59
C ALA A 96 6.07 -9.28 10.54
N VAL A 97 5.77 -10.44 9.96
CA VAL A 97 4.66 -10.63 9.03
C VAL A 97 3.32 -10.38 9.73
N GLN A 98 2.47 -9.56 9.11
CA GLN A 98 1.12 -9.22 9.59
C GLN A 98 0.13 -9.10 8.42
N PRO A 99 -1.19 -9.03 8.65
CA PRO A 99 -2.11 -8.65 7.59
C PRO A 99 -1.73 -7.28 7.01
N ILE A 100 -1.64 -7.22 5.69
CA ILE A 100 -1.40 -5.99 4.92
C ILE A 100 -2.49 -5.86 3.83
N HIS A 101 -2.61 -4.69 3.23
CA HIS A 101 -3.45 -4.48 2.05
C HIS A 101 -2.94 -5.32 0.87
N GLY A 102 -1.62 -5.39 0.69
CA GLY A 102 -0.96 -6.25 -0.30
C GLY A 102 -1.23 -5.89 -1.76
N ASP A 103 -1.77 -4.70 -1.98
CA ASP A 103 -1.94 -4.05 -3.27
C ASP A 103 -2.12 -2.55 -3.05
N LEU A 104 -1.47 -1.98 -2.04
CA LEU A 104 -1.67 -0.58 -1.70
C LEU A 104 -0.99 0.33 -2.74
N HIS A 105 -1.76 1.19 -3.37
CA HIS A 105 -1.33 2.21 -4.31
C HIS A 105 -2.28 3.43 -4.24
N CYS A 106 -1.82 4.56 -4.78
CA CYS A 106 -2.48 5.86 -4.67
C CYS A 106 -3.97 5.85 -5.12
N HIS A 107 -4.32 5.03 -6.11
CA HIS A 107 -5.69 4.91 -6.64
C HIS A 107 -6.61 3.97 -5.83
N ASN A 108 -6.15 3.33 -4.74
CA ASN A 108 -7.06 2.62 -3.84
C ASN A 108 -7.83 3.54 -2.89
N PHE A 109 -7.39 4.80 -2.78
CA PHE A 109 -8.00 5.78 -1.90
C PHE A 109 -9.21 6.42 -2.53
N HIS A 110 -10.24 6.56 -1.72
CA HIS A 110 -11.50 7.20 -2.07
C HIS A 110 -11.82 8.26 -1.04
N TYR A 111 -12.69 9.20 -1.42
CA TYR A 111 -13.14 10.23 -0.51
C TYR A 111 -14.64 10.53 -0.70
N CYS A 112 -15.25 11.08 0.34
CA CYS A 112 -16.54 11.72 0.29
C CYS A 112 -16.50 12.96 1.20
N TYR A 113 -17.51 13.82 1.12
CA TYR A 113 -17.67 14.94 2.05
C TYR A 113 -18.68 14.57 3.14
N ASN A 114 -18.35 14.94 4.38
CA ASN A 114 -19.30 14.86 5.48
C ASN A 114 -20.31 16.03 5.43
N SER A 115 -21.27 16.05 6.35
CA SER A 115 -22.28 17.13 6.45
C SER A 115 -21.73 18.54 6.70
N ASN A 116 -20.44 18.68 7.02
CA ASN A 116 -19.76 19.95 7.28
C ASN A 116 -18.77 20.31 6.15
N ASP A 117 -18.91 19.71 4.96
CA ASP A 117 -18.03 19.89 3.80
C ASP A 117 -16.55 19.56 4.06
N GLN A 118 -16.28 18.67 5.01
CA GLN A 118 -14.92 18.17 5.26
C GLN A 118 -14.71 16.81 4.56
N PRO A 119 -13.58 16.62 3.86
CA PRO A 119 -13.30 15.37 3.18
C PRO A 119 -13.02 14.26 4.20
N LEU A 120 -13.73 13.16 4.05
CA LEU A 120 -13.45 11.88 4.69
C LEU A 120 -12.83 10.96 3.66
N TYR A 121 -11.71 10.35 4.02
CA TYR A 121 -10.98 9.45 3.14
C TYR A 121 -11.06 8.02 3.64
N GLU A 122 -11.07 7.07 2.70
CA GLU A 122 -10.97 5.65 2.97
C GLU A 122 -10.02 4.96 2.00
N VAL A 123 -9.62 3.74 2.35
CA VAL A 123 -8.87 2.85 1.47
C VAL A 123 -9.67 1.57 1.26
N LYS A 124 -9.95 1.22 0.00
CA LYS A 124 -10.68 -0.01 -0.32
C LYS A 124 -9.72 -1.19 -0.40
N SER A 125 -9.81 -2.13 0.55
CA SER A 125 -9.08 -3.40 0.52
C SER A 125 -9.98 -4.55 0.04
N HIS A 126 -9.42 -5.42 -0.79
CA HIS A 126 -10.13 -6.58 -1.36
C HIS A 126 -9.36 -7.90 -1.14
N LYS A 127 -8.27 -7.92 -0.36
CA LYS A 127 -7.35 -9.06 -0.32
C LYS A 127 -6.92 -9.40 1.12
N ASN A 128 -6.80 -10.70 1.39
CA ASN A 128 -6.26 -11.26 2.65
C ASN A 128 -4.79 -11.64 2.46
N ILE A 129 -3.90 -10.66 2.60
CA ILE A 129 -2.47 -10.83 2.34
C ILE A 129 -1.69 -10.64 3.64
N TYR A 130 -0.61 -11.41 3.79
CA TYR A 130 0.30 -11.32 4.92
C TYR A 130 1.70 -10.92 4.44
N GLY A 131 2.28 -9.94 5.10
CA GLY A 131 3.64 -9.48 4.85
C GLY A 131 4.10 -8.43 5.86
N PRO A 132 5.35 -7.98 5.77
CA PRO A 132 5.82 -6.80 6.49
C PRO A 132 5.02 -5.55 6.10
N PHE A 133 4.70 -4.67 7.06
CA PHE A 133 3.91 -3.45 6.79
C PHE A 133 4.62 -2.50 5.81
N THR A 134 5.95 -2.59 5.77
CA THR A 134 6.83 -1.86 4.87
C THR A 134 6.57 -2.18 3.41
N TRP A 135 6.03 -3.36 3.07
CA TRP A 135 5.66 -3.68 1.69
C TRP A 135 4.52 -2.79 1.20
N ASP A 136 3.51 -2.55 2.02
CA ASP A 136 2.42 -1.61 1.70
C ASP A 136 2.95 -0.18 1.57
N LEU A 137 3.87 0.24 2.46
CA LEU A 137 4.48 1.57 2.40
C LEU A 137 5.32 1.76 1.14
N LYS A 138 6.23 0.81 0.85
CA LYS A 138 7.07 0.79 -0.35
C LYS A 138 6.21 0.87 -1.61
N ARG A 139 5.13 0.08 -1.67
CA ARG A 139 4.24 0.03 -2.83
C ARG A 139 3.43 1.30 -3.01
N LEU A 140 2.84 1.82 -1.93
CA LEU A 140 2.09 3.06 -1.95
C LEU A 140 2.98 4.23 -2.36
N LEU A 141 4.14 4.38 -1.72
CA LEU A 141 5.02 5.52 -1.96
C LEU A 141 5.68 5.47 -3.33
N ALA A 142 6.00 4.29 -3.86
CA ALA A 142 6.43 4.16 -5.25
C ALA A 142 5.33 4.62 -6.22
N SER A 143 4.05 4.30 -5.97
CA SER A 143 2.94 4.79 -6.80
C SER A 143 2.73 6.30 -6.70
N ILE A 144 2.94 6.90 -5.52
CA ILE A 144 2.86 8.36 -5.33
C ILE A 144 4.02 9.04 -6.04
N SER A 145 5.24 8.52 -5.89
CA SER A 145 6.43 9.00 -6.61
C SER A 145 6.24 8.95 -8.12
N LEU A 146 5.66 7.85 -8.64
CA LEU A 146 5.34 7.73 -10.05
C LEU A 146 4.30 8.76 -10.53
N VAL A 147 3.28 9.07 -9.72
CA VAL A 147 2.31 10.14 -10.04
C VAL A 147 2.98 11.51 -10.03
N ALA A 148 3.84 11.79 -9.03
CA ALA A 148 4.61 13.04 -8.95
C ALA A 148 5.50 13.23 -10.18
N TYR A 149 6.23 12.18 -10.58
CA TYR A 149 7.03 12.17 -11.81
C TYR A 149 6.19 12.49 -13.04
N MET A 150 5.03 11.82 -13.21
CA MET A 150 4.14 12.04 -14.34
C MET A 150 3.53 13.44 -14.39
N LYS A 151 3.54 14.18 -13.27
CA LYS A 151 3.13 15.58 -13.16
C LYS A 151 4.26 16.57 -13.41
N GLY A 152 5.49 16.09 -13.59
CA GLY A 152 6.67 16.93 -13.80
C GLY A 152 7.20 17.56 -12.51
N PHE A 153 6.85 17.03 -11.34
CA PHE A 153 7.49 17.45 -10.10
C PHE A 153 8.97 17.08 -10.12
N SER A 154 9.80 17.98 -9.61
CA SER A 154 11.23 17.72 -9.39
C SER A 154 11.45 16.60 -8.36
N ASP A 155 12.68 16.09 -8.31
CA ASP A 155 13.07 15.10 -7.30
C ASP A 155 12.90 15.65 -5.87
N ASP A 156 13.23 16.91 -5.64
CA ASP A 156 13.08 17.58 -4.35
C ASP A 156 11.61 17.70 -3.93
N GLU A 157 10.74 18.08 -4.86
CA GLU A 157 9.28 18.12 -4.63
C GLU A 157 8.71 16.73 -4.35
N SER A 158 9.16 15.72 -5.10
CA SER A 158 8.77 14.33 -4.88
C SER A 158 9.22 13.85 -3.49
N VAL A 159 10.47 14.12 -3.10
CA VAL A 159 10.99 13.81 -1.77
C VAL A 159 10.21 14.55 -0.67
N MET A 160 9.82 15.81 -0.88
CA MET A 160 8.98 16.57 0.04
C MET A 160 7.64 15.87 0.29
N VAL A 161 6.92 15.49 -0.77
CA VAL A 161 5.64 14.78 -0.68
C VAL A 161 5.79 13.45 0.07
N LEU A 162 6.79 12.64 -0.29
CA LEU A 162 7.02 11.33 0.34
C LEU A 162 7.40 11.47 1.83
N ASN A 163 8.19 12.49 2.18
CA ASN A 163 8.58 12.74 3.56
C ASN A 163 7.41 13.26 4.41
N ALA A 164 6.50 14.05 3.84
CA ALA A 164 5.28 14.47 4.52
C ALA A 164 4.39 13.26 4.86
N PHE A 165 4.21 12.34 3.92
CA PHE A 165 3.52 11.07 4.19
C PHE A 165 4.19 10.31 5.34
N ASN A 166 5.51 10.10 5.25
CA ASN A 166 6.26 9.33 6.24
C ASN A 166 6.17 9.94 7.65
N LYS A 167 6.34 11.27 7.75
CA LYS A 167 6.21 12.01 9.01
C LYS A 167 4.81 11.83 9.60
N GLN A 168 3.78 12.05 8.80
CA GLN A 168 2.40 11.95 9.28
C GLN A 168 2.01 10.51 9.65
N TYR A 169 2.52 9.51 8.94
CA TYR A 169 2.34 8.09 9.26
C TYR A 169 2.89 7.79 10.67
N ILE A 170 4.12 8.21 10.94
CA ILE A 170 4.76 8.05 12.26
C ILE A 170 4.00 8.75 13.37
N GLU A 171 3.64 10.01 13.17
CA GLU A 171 2.88 10.77 14.16
C GLU A 171 1.56 10.06 14.49
N THR A 172 0.92 9.47 13.49
CA THR A 172 -0.29 8.68 13.67
C THR A 172 -0.01 7.41 14.46
N VAL A 173 1.07 6.68 14.14
CA VAL A 173 1.48 5.46 14.86
C VAL A 173 1.78 5.76 16.34
N ASN A 174 2.50 6.84 16.61
CA ASN A 174 2.92 7.22 17.96
C ASN A 174 1.75 7.74 18.81
N THR A 175 0.78 8.42 18.20
CA THR A 175 -0.39 8.95 18.92
C THR A 175 -1.54 7.93 19.05
N PHE A 176 -1.45 6.78 18.38
CA PHE A 176 -2.52 5.77 18.34
C PHE A 176 -2.94 5.28 19.73
N GLU A 177 -2.00 4.96 20.61
CA GLU A 177 -2.32 4.44 21.96
C GLU A 177 -2.95 5.49 22.88
N THR A 178 -2.49 6.74 22.80
CA THR A 178 -3.07 7.84 23.58
C THR A 178 -4.53 8.05 23.19
N LYS A 179 -4.82 8.11 21.88
CA LYS A 179 -6.18 8.25 21.35
C LYS A 179 -7.05 7.02 21.63
N ARG A 180 -6.49 5.81 21.54
CA ARG A 180 -7.16 4.55 21.94
C ARG A 180 -7.58 4.60 23.39
N LYS A 181 -6.65 4.91 24.32
CA LYS A 181 -6.94 5.00 25.76
C LYS A 181 -8.03 6.04 26.04
N GLN A 182 -7.96 7.22 25.44
CA GLN A 182 -8.98 8.26 25.57
C GLN A 182 -10.35 7.82 25.04
N THR A 183 -10.39 7.16 23.88
CA THR A 183 -11.63 6.63 23.29
C THR A 183 -12.25 5.54 24.17
N LEU A 184 -11.43 4.62 24.67
CA LEU A 184 -11.87 3.55 25.58
C LEU A 184 -12.40 4.14 26.89
N ILE A 185 -11.71 5.13 27.48
CA ILE A 185 -12.19 5.86 28.66
C ILE A 185 -13.54 6.50 28.36
N LYS A 186 -13.69 7.21 27.24
CA LYS A 186 -14.96 7.84 26.85
C LYS A 186 -16.09 6.83 26.68
N GLN A 187 -15.83 5.68 26.03
CA GLN A 187 -16.81 4.59 25.88
C GLN A 187 -17.20 3.98 27.24
N LEU A 188 -16.23 3.72 28.11
CA LEU A 188 -16.47 3.22 29.47
C LEU A 188 -17.25 4.23 30.33
N SER A 189 -16.97 5.54 30.18
CA SER A 189 -17.70 6.61 30.86
C SER A 189 -19.13 6.79 30.33
N ILE A 190 -19.38 6.51 29.05
CA ILE A 190 -20.74 6.49 28.48
C ILE A 190 -21.49 5.25 29.01
N ASP A 191 -20.86 4.08 29.02
CA ASP A 191 -21.46 2.83 29.53
C ASP A 191 -21.79 2.87 31.03
N THR A 192 -21.04 3.63 31.84
CA THR A 192 -21.40 3.84 33.25
C THR A 192 -22.56 4.80 33.44
N SER A 193 -22.80 5.72 32.49
CA SER A 193 -23.95 6.64 32.51
C SER A 193 -25.26 6.00 32.01
N THR A 194 -25.18 4.91 31.22
CA THR A 194 -26.33 4.19 30.65
C THR A 194 -26.69 2.91 31.40
N ARG A 195 -25.93 2.53 32.45
CA ARG A 195 -26.26 1.40 33.35
C ARG A 195 -27.38 1.77 34.34
N ASN A 196 -28.57 1.97 33.80
CA ASN A 196 -29.79 1.70 34.54
C ASN A 196 -30.82 0.99 33.65
N THR A 197 -30.44 -0.13 33.02
CA THR A 197 -31.37 -1.24 32.71
C THR A 197 -30.58 -2.54 32.51
N LYS A 198 -31.08 -3.61 33.14
CA LYS A 198 -30.53 -4.97 33.20
C LYS A 198 -30.30 -5.61 31.81
N GLY A 199 -29.23 -6.40 31.71
CA GLY A 199 -29.26 -7.68 30.97
C GLY A 199 -28.33 -7.83 29.76
N ILE A 200 -27.32 -8.71 29.95
CA ILE A 200 -26.73 -9.60 28.93
C ILE A 200 -26.02 -8.90 27.75
N ILE A 201 -24.69 -8.85 27.81
CA ILE A 201 -23.83 -8.60 26.65
C ILE A 201 -24.08 -9.75 25.65
N LYS A 202 -24.86 -9.50 24.59
CA LYS A 202 -25.14 -10.50 23.55
C LYS A 202 -23.90 -10.71 22.66
N PRO A 203 -23.53 -11.97 22.34
CA PRO A 203 -22.42 -12.31 21.42
C PRO A 203 -22.52 -11.71 19.99
N SER A 204 -23.66 -11.13 19.62
CA SER A 204 -23.88 -10.49 18.32
C SER A 204 -23.07 -9.21 18.10
N LEU A 205 -22.49 -8.61 19.15
CA LEU A 205 -21.58 -7.46 19.02
C LEU A 205 -20.21 -7.81 18.42
N LEU A 206 -19.80 -9.09 18.45
CA LEU A 206 -18.51 -9.54 17.90
C LEU A 206 -18.51 -9.61 16.37
N ARG A 207 -19.69 -9.71 15.72
CA ARG A 207 -19.78 -9.80 14.25
C ARG A 207 -19.77 -8.44 13.53
N ALA A 208 -19.94 -7.35 14.28
CA ALA A 208 -19.79 -5.98 13.79
C ALA A 208 -18.33 -5.49 13.80
N ALA A 209 -17.37 -6.33 14.23
CA ALA A 209 -15.95 -6.00 14.32
C ALA A 209 -15.13 -6.38 13.07
N SER A 210 -15.79 -6.55 11.91
CA SER A 210 -15.12 -6.39 10.61
C SER A 210 -14.99 -4.88 10.41
N ILE A 211 -13.91 -4.33 10.97
CA ILE A 211 -13.66 -2.89 11.05
C ILE A 211 -13.58 -2.33 9.64
N ASN A 212 -14.67 -1.72 9.19
CA ASN A 212 -14.59 -0.56 8.33
C ASN A 212 -13.66 0.42 9.04
N VAL A 213 -12.53 0.77 8.41
CA VAL A 213 -11.67 1.89 8.85
C VAL A 213 -12.47 3.21 8.95
N CYS A 214 -13.72 3.21 8.47
CA CYS A 214 -14.77 4.18 8.69
C CYS A 214 -15.85 3.69 9.70
N THR A 215 -15.67 3.87 11.02
CA THR A 215 -16.84 4.12 11.89
C THR A 215 -17.25 5.60 11.83
N ALA A 216 -17.48 6.07 10.60
CA ALA A 216 -18.18 7.31 10.29
C ALA A 216 -19.25 7.10 9.20
N HIS A 217 -19.76 5.88 9.06
CA HIS A 217 -20.93 5.58 8.21
C HIS A 217 -22.21 6.33 8.64
N THR A 218 -22.17 7.15 9.71
CA THR A 218 -23.29 7.98 10.14
C THR A 218 -23.25 9.42 9.60
N ASN A 219 -22.16 9.87 8.96
CA ASN A 219 -21.97 11.30 8.64
C ASN A 219 -21.67 11.62 7.16
N CYS A 220 -21.63 10.63 6.27
CA CYS A 220 -21.55 10.86 4.82
C CYS A 220 -22.87 10.43 4.16
N ASN A 221 -23.55 11.36 3.49
CA ASN A 221 -24.76 11.06 2.73
C ASN A 221 -24.47 10.55 1.30
N ASN A 222 -23.20 10.56 0.88
CA ASN A 222 -22.77 10.29 -0.49
C ASN A 222 -21.84 9.07 -0.57
N GLU A 223 -21.84 8.43 -1.75
CA GLU A 223 -20.91 7.35 -2.09
C GLU A 223 -19.46 7.85 -2.11
N PHE A 224 -18.53 7.02 -1.62
CA PHE A 224 -17.10 7.29 -1.71
C PHE A 224 -16.61 7.15 -3.16
N ILE A 225 -16.12 8.25 -3.72
CA ILE A 225 -15.58 8.30 -5.09
C ILE A 225 -14.05 8.21 -5.08
N PRO A 226 -13.42 7.66 -6.14
CA PRO A 226 -11.96 7.59 -6.23
C PRO A 226 -11.33 8.98 -6.13
N VAL A 227 -10.17 9.07 -5.47
CA VAL A 227 -9.35 10.29 -5.51
C VAL A 227 -8.90 10.55 -6.96
N ASP A 228 -9.22 11.74 -7.47
CA ASP A 228 -8.79 12.16 -8.80
C ASP A 228 -7.38 12.74 -8.74
N TRP A 229 -6.39 11.88 -8.96
CA TRP A 229 -5.00 12.29 -9.01
C TRP A 229 -4.67 13.19 -10.20
N ASN A 230 -5.46 13.18 -11.28
CA ASN A 230 -5.19 14.05 -12.42
C ASN A 230 -5.45 15.52 -12.09
N ALA A 231 -6.46 15.80 -11.27
CA ALA A 231 -6.84 17.15 -10.84
C ALA A 231 -5.83 17.85 -9.90
N ILE A 232 -4.82 17.14 -9.40
CA ILE A 232 -3.83 17.69 -8.45
C ILE A 232 -2.62 18.22 -9.21
N GLU A 233 -2.51 19.52 -9.43
CA GLU A 233 -1.35 20.10 -10.15
C GLU A 233 -0.29 20.69 -9.22
N ASP A 234 -0.67 21.02 -7.99
CA ASP A 234 0.19 21.71 -7.04
C ASP A 234 0.82 20.74 -6.02
N VAL A 235 2.11 20.93 -5.74
CA VAL A 235 2.89 20.06 -4.85
C VAL A 235 2.43 20.14 -3.40
N LEU A 236 1.99 21.31 -2.92
CA LEU A 236 1.46 21.49 -1.57
C LEU A 236 0.09 20.81 -1.44
N VAL A 237 -0.75 20.90 -2.47
CA VAL A 237 -2.03 20.16 -2.49
C VAL A 237 -1.80 18.65 -2.44
N MET A 238 -0.82 18.13 -3.19
CA MET A 238 -0.45 16.71 -3.10
C MET A 238 0.08 16.36 -1.70
N THR A 239 0.89 17.25 -1.10
CA THR A 239 1.45 17.09 0.24
C THR A 239 0.35 16.95 1.29
N ASP A 240 -0.62 17.87 1.30
CA ASP A 240 -1.77 17.85 2.22
C ASP A 240 -2.60 16.56 2.07
N LEU A 241 -2.81 16.13 0.82
CA LEU A 241 -3.53 14.88 0.55
C LEU A 241 -2.78 13.67 1.13
N VAL A 242 -1.49 13.51 0.82
CA VAL A 242 -0.74 12.32 1.25
C VAL A 242 -0.61 12.23 2.77
N GLU A 243 -0.63 13.37 3.49
CA GLU A 243 -0.76 13.36 4.95
C GLU A 243 -2.08 12.74 5.43
N GLN A 244 -3.21 13.02 4.76
CA GLN A 244 -4.47 12.36 5.09
C GLN A 244 -4.41 10.86 4.80
N LEU A 245 -3.82 10.47 3.66
CA LEU A 245 -3.66 9.06 3.30
C LEU A 245 -2.77 8.32 4.31
N ALA A 246 -1.69 8.96 4.78
CA ALA A 246 -0.80 8.43 5.80
C ALA A 246 -1.54 8.09 7.11
N LYS A 247 -2.47 8.94 7.54
CA LYS A 247 -3.31 8.68 8.72
C LYS A 247 -4.16 7.42 8.56
N ILE A 248 -4.72 7.21 7.38
CA ILE A 248 -5.56 6.04 7.07
C ILE A 248 -4.70 4.78 7.01
N THR A 249 -3.58 4.83 6.30
CA THR A 249 -2.64 3.71 6.18
C THR A 249 -2.11 3.30 7.55
N ALA A 250 -1.74 4.25 8.41
CA ALA A 250 -1.32 3.95 9.78
C ALA A 250 -2.43 3.28 10.59
N LYS A 251 -3.67 3.77 10.50
CA LYS A 251 -4.83 3.15 11.17
C LYS A 251 -5.15 1.76 10.61
N MET A 252 -4.92 1.52 9.32
CA MET A 252 -5.10 0.21 8.70
C MET A 252 -4.05 -0.79 9.22
N HIS A 253 -2.79 -0.37 9.31
CA HIS A 253 -1.70 -1.19 9.86
C HIS A 253 -1.83 -1.41 11.38
N LEU A 254 -2.51 -0.52 12.09
CA LEU A 254 -2.73 -0.58 13.53
C LEU A 254 -4.16 -1.02 13.86
N HIS A 255 -4.35 -2.29 14.20
CA HIS A 255 -5.68 -2.83 14.43
C HIS A 255 -6.28 -2.34 15.78
N PRO A 256 -7.39 -1.58 15.79
CA PRO A 256 -7.92 -0.93 16.99
C PRO A 256 -8.62 -1.87 17.97
N LEU A 257 -8.83 -3.15 17.65
CA LEU A 257 -9.38 -4.14 18.60
C LEU A 257 -8.42 -5.27 18.94
N GLN A 258 -7.21 -5.28 18.38
CA GLN A 258 -6.22 -6.31 18.65
C GLN A 258 -5.04 -5.67 19.39
N VAL A 259 -4.99 -5.86 20.71
CA VAL A 259 -3.76 -5.67 21.49
C VAL A 259 -2.96 -6.97 21.32
N ASN A 260 -2.40 -7.17 20.13
CA ASN A 260 -1.54 -8.32 19.84
C ASN A 260 -0.18 -7.84 19.32
N ASP A 261 0.73 -8.79 19.16
CA ASP A 261 2.11 -8.60 18.67
C ASP A 261 2.21 -7.75 17.39
N LYS A 262 1.12 -7.60 16.60
CA LYS A 262 1.07 -6.83 15.35
C LYS A 262 1.24 -5.33 15.56
N ASN A 263 0.44 -4.74 16.47
CA ASN A 263 0.60 -3.30 16.78
C ASN A 263 1.96 -3.03 17.43
N GLN A 264 2.52 -4.04 18.09
CA GLN A 264 3.85 -3.97 18.69
C GLN A 264 4.96 -4.04 17.63
N SER A 265 4.86 -4.89 16.61
CA SER A 265 5.90 -4.99 15.57
C SER A 265 6.04 -3.69 14.76
N VAL A 266 4.92 -3.08 14.34
CA VAL A 266 4.93 -1.78 13.64
C VAL A 266 5.54 -0.71 14.54
N LYS A 267 5.13 -0.64 15.82
CA LYS A 267 5.65 0.37 16.75
C LYS A 267 7.11 0.15 17.12
N LEU A 268 7.56 -1.09 17.26
CA LEU A 268 8.97 -1.38 17.55
C LEU A 268 9.85 -0.96 16.39
N ALA A 269 9.45 -1.24 15.15
CA ALA A 269 10.16 -0.76 13.97
C ALA A 269 10.17 0.77 13.91
N ILE A 270 9.03 1.43 14.14
CA ILE A 270 8.89 2.88 14.06
C ILE A 270 9.55 3.64 15.22
N ASN A 271 9.60 3.08 16.44
CA ASN A 271 10.25 3.70 17.59
C ASN A 271 11.70 3.21 17.79
N SER A 272 12.26 2.51 16.80
CA SER A 272 13.65 2.08 16.85
C SER A 272 14.60 3.28 16.69
N VAL A 273 15.84 3.13 17.15
CA VAL A 273 16.91 4.12 16.90
C VAL A 273 17.23 4.28 15.40
N GLU A 274 16.80 3.31 14.58
CA GLU A 274 16.97 3.28 13.12
C GLU A 274 15.77 3.85 12.36
N GLN A 275 14.79 4.45 13.05
CA GLN A 275 13.57 5.01 12.45
C GLN A 275 13.88 5.90 11.23
N GLN A 276 14.82 6.85 11.38
CA GLN A 276 15.16 7.75 10.28
C GLN A 276 15.78 7.02 9.08
N GLN A 277 16.58 5.98 9.34
CA GLN A 277 17.16 5.14 8.29
C GLN A 277 16.07 4.35 7.57
N LEU A 278 15.09 3.81 8.30
CA LEU A 278 13.94 3.13 7.70
C LEU A 278 13.15 4.06 6.77
N LEU A 279 12.83 5.27 7.22
CA LEU A 279 12.09 6.24 6.41
C LEU A 279 12.86 6.68 5.17
N ASN A 280 14.12 7.05 5.34
CA ASN A 280 14.99 7.42 4.22
C ASN A 280 15.11 6.26 3.23
N GLY A 281 15.19 5.03 3.74
CA GLY A 281 15.18 3.80 2.93
C GLY A 281 13.90 3.62 2.14
N ILE A 282 12.73 3.87 2.74
CA ILE A 282 11.43 3.80 2.06
C ILE A 282 11.29 4.91 1.01
N THR A 283 11.67 6.15 1.31
CA THR A 283 11.65 7.26 0.35
C THR A 283 12.58 6.96 -0.83
N LYS A 284 13.83 6.54 -0.56
CA LYS A 284 14.80 6.16 -1.61
C LYS A 284 14.29 4.98 -2.45
N PHE A 285 13.71 3.97 -1.80
CA PHE A 285 13.08 2.85 -2.50
C PHE A 285 11.97 3.33 -3.43
N ALA A 286 11.07 4.19 -2.94
CA ALA A 286 9.94 4.70 -3.72
C ALA A 286 10.38 5.44 -4.98
N MET A 287 11.36 6.34 -4.87
CA MET A 287 11.94 7.07 -6.00
C MET A 287 12.56 6.10 -7.02
N ASN A 288 13.44 5.20 -6.56
CA ASN A 288 14.12 4.25 -7.43
C ASN A 288 13.14 3.27 -8.10
N TYR A 289 12.09 2.85 -7.39
CA TYR A 289 11.11 1.92 -7.94
C TYR A 289 10.18 2.60 -8.96
N ALA A 290 9.88 3.90 -8.78
CA ALA A 290 9.16 4.68 -9.79
C ALA A 290 9.96 4.76 -11.10
N GLU A 291 11.27 5.03 -11.02
CA GLU A 291 12.16 4.99 -12.19
C GLU A 291 12.25 3.61 -12.84
N LEU A 292 12.40 2.55 -12.03
CA LEU A 292 12.38 1.18 -12.52
C LEU A 292 11.07 0.87 -13.25
N THR A 293 9.94 1.34 -12.71
CA THR A 293 8.62 1.16 -13.33
C THR A 293 8.53 1.86 -14.68
N LEU A 294 9.08 3.07 -14.83
CA LEU A 294 9.14 3.78 -16.10
C LEU A 294 9.97 3.01 -17.14
N ARG A 295 11.13 2.47 -16.73
CA ARG A 295 11.97 1.61 -17.57
C ARG A 295 11.21 0.35 -17.98
N ASP A 296 10.60 -0.34 -17.04
CA ASP A 296 9.88 -1.60 -17.27
C ASP A 296 8.65 -1.39 -18.16
N HIS A 297 7.88 -0.33 -17.95
CA HIS A 297 6.77 0.07 -18.83
C HIS A 297 7.26 0.32 -20.25
N ARG A 298 8.37 1.06 -20.44
CA ARG A 298 8.94 1.30 -21.78
C ARG A 298 9.32 0.00 -22.48
N LEU A 299 9.98 -0.92 -21.77
CA LEU A 299 10.39 -2.23 -22.29
C LEU A 299 9.18 -3.09 -22.66
N PHE A 300 8.20 -3.14 -21.75
CA PHE A 300 6.93 -3.84 -21.96
C PHE A 300 6.19 -3.29 -23.18
N PHE A 301 5.99 -1.98 -23.24
CA PHE A 301 5.28 -1.28 -24.31
C PHE A 301 5.95 -1.49 -25.67
N THR A 302 7.26 -1.31 -25.74
CA THR A 302 8.03 -1.46 -26.99
C THR A 302 7.94 -2.89 -27.52
N THR A 303 8.00 -3.88 -26.64
CA THR A 303 7.86 -5.29 -27.01
C THR A 303 6.43 -5.56 -27.47
N PHE A 304 5.44 -5.23 -26.65
CA PHE A 304 4.03 -5.47 -26.94
C PHE A 304 3.54 -4.83 -28.25
N ARG A 305 4.04 -3.65 -28.64
CA ARG A 305 3.64 -3.03 -29.92
C ARG A 305 4.27 -3.74 -31.13
N ASN A 306 5.49 -4.26 -31.00
CA ASN A 306 6.32 -4.68 -32.14
C ASN A 306 6.31 -6.20 -32.34
N THR A 307 6.04 -6.97 -31.31
CA THR A 307 5.90 -8.42 -31.39
C THR A 307 4.45 -8.79 -31.12
N ASN A 308 3.93 -9.79 -31.84
CA ASN A 308 2.68 -10.45 -31.46
C ASN A 308 2.93 -11.27 -30.18
N VAL A 309 3.24 -10.61 -29.07
CA VAL A 309 3.33 -11.28 -27.78
C VAL A 309 1.98 -11.97 -27.58
N PHE A 310 2.01 -13.30 -27.40
CA PHE A 310 0.84 -14.17 -27.28
C PHE A 310 0.07 -14.51 -28.59
N SER A 311 0.74 -14.59 -29.76
CA SER A 311 0.19 -15.31 -30.93
C SER A 311 0.24 -16.82 -30.77
#